data_AF-A0A843CGK7-F1
#
_entry.id   AF-A0A843CGK7-F1
#
_cell.length_a   1.000
_cell.length_b   1.000
_cell.length_c   1.000
_cell.angle_alpha   90.00
_cell.angle_beta   90.00
_cell.angle_gamma   90.00
#
_symmetry.space_group_name_H-M   'P 1'
#
loop_
_entity.id
_entity.type
_entity.pdbx_description
1 polymer ?
#
loop_
_entity_poly.entity_id
_entity_poly.type
_entity_poly.pdbx_seq_one_letter_code
_entity_poly.pdbx_strand_id
1 'polypeptide(L)'
;MKGHRERLMLMRREHIKDLDEQSIGEAFMLILSAGKRFFSYTKEWAVFEPVYATVPAHWHRVASDLAPDADDHEQILKTPRLVIDNETMSITSIVP
;
A
#
# COMPACT_ATOMS: atom_id res chain seq x y z
N MET A 1 -1.83 -15.81 -0.51
CA MET A 1 -1.86 -14.54 0.24
C MET A 1 -1.90 -14.91 1.72
N LYS A 2 -1.03 -14.35 2.57
CA LYS A 2 -0.80 -14.73 3.99
C LYS A 2 -2.03 -14.44 4.88
N GLY A 3 -3.20 -14.98 4.56
CA GLY A 3 -4.49 -14.63 5.18
C GLY A 3 -5.20 -13.43 4.56
N HIS A 4 -4.48 -12.51 3.89
CA HIS A 4 -5.08 -11.39 3.17
C HIS A 4 -6.00 -11.82 2.02
N ARG A 5 -7.13 -11.11 1.86
CA ARG A 5 -8.05 -11.38 0.74
C ARG A 5 -7.56 -10.78 -0.57
N GLU A 6 -6.94 -9.61 -0.54
CA GLU A 6 -6.41 -8.95 -1.75
C GLU A 6 -5.05 -8.30 -1.47
N ARG A 7 -4.17 -8.31 -2.47
CA ARG A 7 -2.96 -7.49 -2.50
C ARG A 7 -2.79 -6.82 -3.85
N LEU A 8 -2.62 -5.51 -3.83
CA LEU A 8 -2.37 -4.70 -5.02
C LEU A 8 -0.94 -4.19 -4.99
N MET A 9 -0.19 -4.42 -6.06
CA MET A 9 1.15 -3.88 -6.21
C MET A 9 1.16 -2.94 -7.43
N LEU A 10 1.54 -1.69 -7.20
CA LEU A 10 1.88 -0.77 -8.28
C LEU A 10 3.40 -0.76 -8.40
N MET A 11 3.89 -0.94 -9.62
CA MET A 11 5.32 -0.90 -9.92
C MET A 11 5.53 -0.14 -11.22
N ARG A 12 6.67 0.54 -11.34
CA ARG A 12 7.12 1.06 -12.62
C ARG A 12 7.73 -0.09 -13.42
N ARG A 13 7.43 -0.15 -14.72
CA ARG A 13 7.96 -1.20 -15.63
C ARG A 13 9.46 -1.06 -15.87
N GLU A 14 9.95 0.18 -15.87
CA GLU A 14 11.35 0.51 -16.08
C GLU A 14 12.14 0.35 -14.78
N HIS A 15 13.41 -0.04 -14.89
CA HIS A 15 14.33 -0.14 -13.77
C HIS A 15 14.78 1.24 -13.31
N ILE A 16 13.90 1.94 -12.61
CA ILE A 16 14.16 3.26 -12.04
C ILE A 16 14.04 3.15 -10.53
N LYS A 17 15.12 3.57 -9.87
CA LYS A 17 15.26 3.52 -8.41
C LYS A 17 14.31 4.50 -7.73
N ASP A 18 14.28 5.74 -8.21
CA ASP A 18 13.58 6.85 -7.57
C ASP A 18 12.68 7.55 -8.59
N LEU A 19 11.48 7.89 -8.16
CA LEU A 19 10.53 8.69 -8.92
C LEU A 19 10.64 10.14 -8.49
N ASP A 20 10.42 11.07 -9.42
CA ASP A 20 10.16 12.46 -9.08
C ASP A 20 8.82 12.60 -8.33
N GLU A 21 8.64 13.72 -7.63
CA GLU A 21 7.47 13.96 -6.78
C GLU A 21 6.14 13.91 -7.56
N GLN A 22 6.12 14.38 -8.81
CA GLN A 22 4.93 14.32 -9.66
C GLN A 22 4.57 12.87 -9.96
N SER A 23 5.53 12.06 -10.40
CA SER A 23 5.34 10.63 -10.66
C SER A 23 4.87 9.87 -9.41
N ILE A 24 5.35 10.24 -8.21
CA ILE A 24 4.88 9.68 -6.94
C ILE A 24 3.41 10.04 -6.70
N GLY A 25 3.04 11.31 -6.87
CA GLY A 25 1.66 11.75 -6.73
C GLY A 25 0.70 11.02 -7.67
N GLU A 26 1.07 10.90 -8.95
CA GLU A 26 0.29 10.15 -9.95
C GLU A 26 0.13 8.67 -9.55
N ALA A 27 1.20 8.05 -9.07
CA ALA A 27 1.17 6.67 -8.60
C ALA A 27 0.21 6.48 -7.40
N PHE A 28 0.20 7.41 -6.45
CA PHE A 28 -0.77 7.40 -5.35
C PHE A 28 -2.20 7.56 -5.83
N MET A 29 -2.47 8.46 -6.79
CA MET A 29 -3.81 8.61 -7.36
C MET A 29 -4.30 7.31 -8.04
N LEU A 30 -3.41 6.61 -8.75
CA LEU A 30 -3.71 5.31 -9.36
C LEU A 30 -4.03 4.24 -8.31
N ILE A 31 -3.20 4.13 -7.27
CA ILE A 31 -3.43 3.16 -6.18
C ILE A 31 -4.73 3.48 -5.45
N LEU A 32 -5.04 4.75 -5.16
CA LEU A 32 -6.27 5.14 -4.49
C LEU A 32 -7.51 4.79 -5.32
N SER A 33 -7.47 5.06 -6.62
CA SER A 33 -8.58 4.75 -7.53
C SER A 33 -8.82 3.24 -7.67
N ALA A 34 -7.75 2.46 -7.87
CA ALA A 34 -7.85 1.01 -7.96
C ALA A 34 -8.22 0.39 -6.60
N GLY A 35 -7.52 0.79 -5.54
CA GLY A 35 -7.67 0.24 -4.19
C GLY A 35 -9.07 0.41 -3.63
N LYS A 36 -9.75 1.55 -3.85
CA LYS A 36 -11.17 1.71 -3.46
C LYS A 36 -12.08 0.64 -4.04
N ARG A 37 -11.79 0.15 -5.25
CA ARG A 37 -12.57 -0.92 -5.89
C ARG A 37 -12.16 -2.30 -5.39
N PHE A 38 -10.86 -2.56 -5.24
CA PHE A 38 -10.35 -3.86 -4.80
C PHE A 38 -10.64 -4.14 -3.32
N PHE A 39 -10.56 -3.11 -2.47
CA PHE A 39 -10.73 -3.21 -1.03
C PHE A 39 -12.11 -2.75 -0.55
N SER A 40 -13.11 -2.66 -1.44
CA SER A 40 -14.46 -2.20 -1.08
C SER A 40 -15.17 -3.10 -0.06
N TYR A 41 -14.64 -4.29 0.21
CA TYR A 41 -15.17 -5.25 1.18
C TYR A 41 -14.74 -4.97 2.61
N THR A 42 -13.73 -4.12 2.83
CA THR A 42 -13.19 -3.79 4.16
C THR A 42 -13.42 -2.31 4.46
N LYS A 43 -13.59 -2.00 5.75
CA LYS A 43 -13.67 -0.61 6.24
C LYS A 43 -12.36 0.12 5.99
N GLU A 44 -11.24 -0.55 6.25
CA GLU A 44 -9.90 0.02 6.15
C GLU A 44 -8.95 -0.87 5.35
N TRP A 45 -8.07 -0.22 4.61
CA TRP A 45 -6.97 -0.84 3.88
C TRP A 45 -5.76 0.11 3.89
N ALA A 46 -4.58 -0.38 3.56
CA ALA A 46 -3.37 0.40 3.70
C ALA A 46 -2.47 0.35 2.47
N VAL A 47 -1.74 1.44 2.23
CA VAL A 47 -0.62 1.53 1.29
C VAL A 47 0.67 1.61 2.09
N PHE A 48 1.62 0.74 1.80
CA PHE A 48 2.84 0.56 2.58
C PHE A 48 4.02 1.33 1.98
N GLU A 49 4.81 1.95 2.86
CA GLU A 49 6.12 2.49 2.48
C GLU A 49 7.13 1.36 2.29
N PRO A 50 8.07 1.49 1.33
CA PRO A 50 9.03 0.45 0.98
C PRO A 50 10.24 0.43 1.93
N VAL A 51 10.00 0.52 3.24
CA VAL A 51 11.07 0.65 4.27
C VAL A 51 11.99 -0.58 4.30
N TYR A 52 11.45 -1.75 3.99
CA TYR A 52 12.18 -3.02 3.98
C TYR A 52 12.43 -3.54 2.55
N ALA A 53 12.33 -2.69 1.52
CA ALA A 53 12.53 -3.14 0.15
C ALA A 53 13.98 -3.59 -0.08
N THR A 54 14.15 -4.90 -0.32
CA THR A 54 15.46 -5.54 -0.49
C THR A 54 15.97 -5.52 -1.93
N VAL A 55 15.13 -5.12 -2.89
CA VAL A 55 15.50 -5.02 -4.32
C VAL A 55 15.92 -3.59 -4.62
N PRO A 56 17.22 -3.29 -4.72
CA PRO A 56 17.67 -1.99 -5.17
C PRO A 56 17.24 -1.77 -6.62
N ALA A 57 16.92 -0.51 -6.94
CA ALA A 57 16.60 -0.01 -8.29
C ALA A 57 15.16 -0.22 -8.83
N HIS A 58 14.19 -0.70 -8.05
CA HIS A 58 12.78 -0.75 -8.47
C HIS A 58 11.83 -0.02 -7.52
N TRP A 59 11.21 1.04 -8.02
CA TRP A 59 10.09 1.67 -7.33
C TRP A 59 8.83 0.80 -7.41
N HIS A 60 8.30 0.46 -6.24
CA HIS A 60 6.99 -0.16 -6.10
C HIS A 60 6.28 0.32 -4.82
N ARG A 61 4.96 0.16 -4.81
CA ARG A 61 4.10 0.35 -3.64
C ARG A 61 3.14 -0.82 -3.55
N VAL A 62 2.93 -1.29 -2.33
CA VAL A 62 2.01 -2.39 -2.04
C VAL A 62 0.84 -1.83 -1.27
N ALA A 63 -0.36 -2.29 -1.58
CA ALA A 63 -1.57 -2.06 -0.82
C ALA A 63 -2.22 -3.40 -0.42
N SER A 64 -2.79 -3.45 0.77
CA SER A 64 -3.45 -4.65 1.32
C SER A 64 -4.56 -4.24 2.29
N ASP A 65 -5.50 -5.16 2.53
CA ASP A 65 -6.35 -5.16 3.71
C ASP A 65 -5.54 -5.32 5.01
N LEU A 66 -6.10 -4.87 6.13
CA LEU A 66 -5.50 -4.94 7.46
C LEU A 66 -6.04 -6.14 8.27
N ALA A 67 -6.09 -7.31 7.64
CA ALA A 67 -6.61 -8.53 8.26
C ALA A 67 -5.82 -8.89 9.55
N PRO A 68 -6.48 -8.99 10.72
CA PRO A 68 -5.79 -9.26 12.00
C PRO A 68 -5.31 -10.71 12.13
N ASP A 69 -5.88 -11.61 11.35
CA ASP A 69 -5.55 -13.03 11.26
C ASP A 69 -4.52 -13.34 10.17
N ALA A 70 -3.98 -12.32 9.50
CA ALA A 70 -2.92 -12.50 8.50
C ALA A 70 -1.60 -12.96 9.13
N ASP A 71 -0.88 -13.87 8.47
CA ASP A 71 0.39 -14.43 8.99
C ASP A 71 1.48 -13.36 9.16
N ASP A 72 1.38 -12.24 8.43
CA ASP A 72 2.29 -11.10 8.55
C ASP A 72 1.66 -9.86 9.18
N HIS A 73 0.59 -10.02 9.96
CA HIS A 73 -0.06 -8.94 10.68
C HIS A 73 0.94 -8.11 11.52
N GLU A 74 1.79 -8.77 12.31
CA GLU A 74 2.80 -8.06 13.11
C GLU A 74 3.82 -7.27 12.27
N GLN A 75 4.19 -7.80 11.10
CA GLN A 75 5.10 -7.12 10.18
C GLN A 75 4.44 -5.89 9.56
N ILE A 76 3.16 -6.01 9.19
CA ILE A 76 2.33 -4.90 8.72
C ILE A 76 2.29 -3.79 9.75
N LEU A 77 2.05 -4.13 11.03
CA LEU A 77 1.97 -3.14 12.09
C LEU A 77 3.29 -2.37 12.29
N LYS A 78 4.43 -3.01 12.01
CA LYS A 78 5.78 -2.41 12.06
C LYS A 78 6.18 -1.64 10.80
N THR A 79 5.38 -1.69 9.74
CA THR A 79 5.68 -1.00 8.48
C THR A 79 4.94 0.34 8.40
N PRO A 80 5.64 1.48 8.16
CA PRO A 80 4.98 2.75 7.89
C PRO A 80 3.99 2.66 6.74
N ARG A 81 2.84 3.29 6.89
CA ARG A 81 1.70 3.08 5.99
C ARG A 81 0.74 4.26 6.02
N LEU A 82 0.06 4.46 4.90
CA LEU A 82 -1.14 5.26 4.83
C LEU A 82 -2.34 4.33 4.98
N VAL A 83 -3.21 4.59 5.96
CA VAL A 83 -4.48 3.88 6.15
C VAL A 83 -5.59 4.69 5.48
N ILE A 84 -6.39 4.02 4.65
CA ILE A 84 -7.52 4.58 3.94
C ILE A 84 -8.78 3.96 4.52
N ASP A 85 -9.69 4.83 5.00
CA ASP A 85 -11.01 4.44 5.47
C ASP A 85 -12.03 4.65 4.33
N ASN A 86 -12.70 3.57 3.93
CA ASN A 86 -13.66 3.58 2.82
C ASN A 86 -15.01 4.23 3.17
N GLU A 87 -15.33 4.42 4.46
CA GLU A 87 -16.60 5.02 4.89
C GLU A 87 -16.49 6.55 4.95
N THR A 88 -15.40 7.03 5.55
CA THR A 88 -15.12 8.45 5.77
C THR A 88 -14.30 9.07 4.64
N MET A 89 -13.70 8.25 3.78
CA MET A 89 -12.73 8.66 2.75
C MET A 89 -11.52 9.38 3.32
N SER A 90 -11.21 9.15 4.60
CA SER A 90 -10.05 9.73 5.26
C SER A 90 -8.78 8.93 4.97
N ILE A 91 -7.65 9.63 4.99
CA ILE A 91 -6.32 9.03 4.85
C ILE A 91 -5.50 9.42 6.07
N THR A 92 -4.98 8.43 6.80
CA THR A 92 -4.19 8.63 8.01
C THR A 92 -2.79 8.05 7.82
N SER A 93 -1.76 8.85 8.07
CA SER A 93 -0.37 8.37 8.06
C SER A 93 -0.02 7.73 9.41
N ILE A 94 0.50 6.51 9.36
CA ILE A 94 0.95 5.75 10.52
C ILE A 94 2.45 5.50 10.38
N VAL A 95 3.20 6.01 11.35
CA VAL A 95 4.63 5.72 11.55
C VAL A 95 4.74 4.94 12.87
N PRO A 96 5.07 3.64 12.82
CA PRO A 96 5.13 2.75 13.99
C PRO A 96 6.17 3.13 15.04
#